data_AF-A0A968FNW3-F1
#
_entry.id   AF-A0A968FNW3-F1
#
_cell.length_a   1.000
_cell.length_b   1.000
_cell.length_c   1.000
_cell.angle_alpha   90.00
_cell.angle_beta   90.00
_cell.angle_gamma   90.00
#
_symmetry.space_group_name_H-M   'P 1'
#
loop_
_entity.id
_entity.type
_entity.pdbx_description
1 polymer ?
#
loop_
_entity_poly.entity_id
_entity_poly.type
_entity_poly.pdbx_seq_one_letter_code
_entity_poly.pdbx_strand_id
1 'polypeptide(L)' 'GFRGREALWLQKNLRLLGFFKGPEAPLYGAQTENAVLQFQRQNSLKDDGKFHTESRILLYNLLNIYPTPKLVEP' A
#
# COMPACT_ATOMS: atom_id res chain seq x y z
N GLY A 1 8.66 8.21 -8.31
CA GLY A 1 7.47 8.17 -7.44
C GLY A 1 6.37 7.45 -8.19
N PHE A 2 5.56 6.64 -7.51
CA PHE A 2 4.48 5.85 -8.11
C PHE A 2 3.47 6.77 -8.80
N ARG A 3 3.09 6.47 -10.05
CA ARG A 3 2.09 7.23 -10.82
C ARG A 3 1.18 6.28 -11.60
N GLY A 4 0.02 6.79 -12.00
CA GLY A 4 -0.95 6.05 -12.80
C GLY A 4 -1.30 4.70 -12.17
N ARG A 5 -1.10 3.62 -12.94
CA ARG A 5 -1.39 2.24 -12.52
C ARG A 5 -0.62 1.79 -11.29
N GLU A 6 0.61 2.28 -11.10
CA GLU A 6 1.45 1.88 -9.98
C GLU A 6 0.91 2.47 -8.67
N ALA A 7 0.48 3.74 -8.70
CA ALA A 7 -0.14 4.39 -7.56
C ALA A 7 -1.46 3.71 -7.18
N LEU A 8 -2.30 3.39 -8.16
CA LEU A 8 -3.54 2.65 -7.96
C LEU A 8 -3.27 1.25 -7.39
N TRP A 9 -2.28 0.53 -7.94
CA TRP A 9 -1.87 -0.77 -7.44
C TRP A 9 -1.44 -0.70 -5.96
N LEU A 10 -0.61 0.27 -5.59
CA LEU A 10 -0.17 0.42 -4.21
C LEU A 10 -1.34 0.71 -3.26
N GLN A 11 -2.21 1.64 -3.63
CA GLN A 11 -3.37 2.02 -2.82
C GLN A 11 -4.32 0.85 -2.60
N LYS A 12 -4.59 0.03 -3.63
CA LYS A 12 -5.39 -1.19 -3.51
C LYS A 12 -4.78 -2.18 -2.54
N ASN A 13 -3.48 -2.43 -2.62
CA ASN A 13 -2.81 -3.38 -1.73
C ASN A 13 -2.71 -2.87 -0.29
N LEU A 14 -2.46 -1.58 -0.09
CA LEU A 14 -2.52 -0.98 1.24
C LEU A 14 -3.94 -1.01 1.82
N ARG A 15 -4.98 -0.87 0.98
CA ARG A 15 -6.39 -1.01 1.41
C ARG A 15 -6.67 -2.43 1.87
N LEU A 16 -6.22 -3.43 1.11
CA LEU A 16 -6.36 -4.84 1.44
C LEU A 16 -5.75 -5.18 2.80
N LEU A 17 -4.61 -4.58 3.12
CA LEU A 17 -3.94 -4.74 4.41
C LEU A 17 -4.47 -3.79 5.51
N GLY A 18 -5.51 -2.99 5.23
CA GLY A 18 -6.17 -2.11 6.21
C GLY A 18 -5.55 -0.72 6.41
N PHE A 19 -4.53 -0.36 5.63
CA PHE A 19 -3.78 0.90 5.76
C PHE A 19 -4.32 2.06 4.92
N PHE A 20 -5.05 1.78 3.83
CA PHE A 20 -5.59 2.81 2.95
C PHE A 20 -7.13 2.82 2.98
N LYS A 21 -7.72 3.99 3.26
CA LYS A 21 -9.18 4.16 3.39
C LYS A 21 -9.79 5.18 2.41
N GLY A 22 -8.97 5.94 1.69
CA GLY A 22 -9.42 6.99 0.77
C GLY A 22 -9.90 6.45 -0.58
N PRO A 23 -10.43 7.31 -1.47
CA PRO A 23 -10.63 6.95 -2.88
C PRO A 23 -9.28 6.73 -3.57
N GLU A 24 -9.25 5.79 -4.51
CA GLU A 24 -8.04 5.54 -5.29
C GLU A 24 -7.85 6.62 -6.34
N ALA A 25 -6.61 7.07 -6.52
CA ALA A 25 -6.22 8.08 -7.48
C ALA A 25 -4.92 7.67 -8.21
N PRO A 26 -4.71 8.09 -9.47
CA PRO A 26 -3.52 7.78 -10.25
C PRO A 26 -2.26 8.53 -9.77
N LEU A 27 -2.22 8.95 -8.51
CA LEU A 27 -1.15 9.77 -7.92
C LEU A 27 -0.80 9.28 -6.52
N TYR A 28 0.49 9.34 -6.20
CA TYR A 28 0.98 9.18 -4.85
C TYR A 28 0.80 10.51 -4.10
N GLY A 29 -0.41 10.74 -3.59
CA GLY A 29 -0.77 11.95 -2.85
C GLY A 29 -0.69 11.73 -1.34
N ALA A 30 -1.10 12.76 -0.58
CA ALA A 30 -1.05 12.77 0.88
C ALA A 30 -1.74 11.56 1.54
N GLN A 31 -2.85 11.06 0.96
CA GLN A 31 -3.52 9.87 1.48
C GLN A 31 -2.68 8.60 1.32
N THR A 32 -2.00 8.45 0.17
CA THR A 32 -1.11 7.31 -0.10
C THR A 32 0.13 7.37 0.79
N GLU A 33 0.70 8.57 0.94
CA GLU A 33 1.83 8.80 1.84
C GLU A 33 1.48 8.46 3.30
N ASN A 34 0.33 8.92 3.79
CA ASN A 34 -0.15 8.58 5.13
C ASN A 34 -0.37 7.06 5.31
N ALA A 35 -0.90 6.37 4.31
CA ALA A 35 -1.07 4.92 4.37
C ALA A 35 0.29 4.19 4.39
N VAL A 36 1.27 4.67 3.63
CA VAL A 36 2.64 4.12 3.65
C VAL A 36 3.32 4.39 4.99
N LEU A 37 3.15 5.57 5.57
CA LEU A 37 3.65 5.89 6.92
C LEU A 37 3.09 4.91 7.97
N GLN A 38 1.78 4.68 7.95
CA GLN A 38 1.15 3.74 8.89
C GLN A 38 1.64 2.30 8.67
N PHE A 39 1.75 1.88 7.40
CA PHE A 39 2.30 0.58 7.03
C PHE A 39 3.73 0.40 7.56
N GLN A 40 4.60 1.39 7.34
CA GLN A 40 5.99 1.36 7.79
C GLN A 40 6.05 1.27 9.32
N ARG A 41 5.30 2.13 10.04
CA ARG A 41 5.26 2.15 11.50
C ARG A 41 4.81 0.83 12.11
N GLN A 42 3.73 0.24 11.59
CA GLN A 42 3.20 -1.01 12.12
C GLN A 42 4.12 -2.22 11.88
N ASN A 43 5.03 -2.10 10.91
CA ASN A 43 5.96 -3.17 10.57
C ASN A 43 7.41 -2.86 10.95
N SER A 44 7.63 -1.88 11.84
CA SER A 44 8.96 -1.50 12.33
C SER A 44 9.95 -1.13 11.21
N LEU A 45 9.45 -0.60 10.09
CA LEU A 45 10.27 -0.03 9.03
C LEU A 45 10.51 1.46 9.31
N LYS A 46 11.48 2.04 8.61
CA LYS A 46 11.66 3.50 8.61
C LYS A 46 10.39 4.18 8.08
N ASP A 47 9.79 5.06 8.87
CA ASP A 47 8.51 5.71 8.59
C ASP A 47 8.68 7.05 7.85
N ASP A 48 9.29 7.01 6.68
CA ASP A 48 9.53 8.22 5.86
C ASP A 48 8.44 8.49 4.82
N GLY A 49 7.40 7.66 4.78
CA GLY A 49 6.27 7.79 3.86
C GLY A 49 6.63 7.51 2.41
N LYS A 50 7.84 6.98 2.14
CA LYS A 50 8.32 6.65 0.80
C LYS A 50 8.28 5.15 0.60
N PHE A 51 7.62 4.70 -0.45
CA PHE A 51 7.50 3.28 -0.75
C PHE A 51 8.77 2.70 -1.41
N HIS A 52 9.84 2.58 -0.62
CA HIS A 52 11.16 2.06 -1.01
C HIS A 52 11.22 0.52 -0.98
N THR A 53 12.41 -0.04 -1.24
CA THR A 53 12.65 -1.49 -1.41
C THR A 53 12.14 -2.33 -0.23
N GLU A 54 12.46 -1.98 1.01
CA GLU A 54 12.02 -2.74 2.19
C GLU A 54 10.49 -2.76 2.32
N SER A 55 9.83 -1.60 2.11
CA SER A 55 8.37 -1.50 2.11
C SER A 55 7.75 -2.36 1.00
N ARG A 56 8.38 -2.40 -0.19
CA ARG A 56 7.95 -3.26 -1.32
C ARG A 56 8.07 -4.74 -0.97
N ILE A 57 9.24 -5.17 -0.51
CA ILE A 57 9.50 -6.58 -0.16
C ILE A 57 8.49 -7.05 0.88
N LEU A 58 8.27 -6.25 1.93
CA LEU A 58 7.33 -6.62 2.97
C LEU A 58 5.89 -6.66 2.44
N LEU A 59 5.47 -5.66 1.65
CA LEU A 59 4.14 -5.69 1.05
C LEU A 59 3.92 -6.96 0.23
N TYR A 60 4.87 -7.34 -0.64
CA TYR A 60 4.77 -8.57 -1.43
C TYR A 60 4.74 -9.84 -0.55
N ASN A 61 5.52 -9.89 0.52
CA ASN A 61 5.51 -11.01 1.45
C ASN A 61 4.14 -11.14 2.14
N LEU A 62 3.59 -10.04 2.65
CA LEU A 62 2.28 -10.03 3.27
C LEU A 62 1.18 -10.44 2.29
N LEU A 63 1.22 -9.99 1.04
CA LEU A 63 0.24 -10.41 0.02
C LEU A 63 0.32 -11.90 -0.34
N ASN A 64 1.49 -12.54 -0.18
CA ASN A 64 1.65 -13.98 -0.36
C ASN A 64 1.16 -14.78 0.86
N ILE A 65 1.32 -14.23 2.07
CA ILE A 65 0.90 -14.87 3.33
C ILE A 65 -0.60 -14.70 3.58
N TYR A 66 -1.15 -13.55 3.21
CA TYR A 66 -2.58 -13.27 3.25
C TYR A 66 -3.14 -13.55 1.85
N PRO A 67 -3.66 -14.77 1.55
CA PRO A 67 -4.33 -15.02 0.28
C PRO A 67 -5.44 -13.99 0.19
N THR A 68 -5.26 -13.03 -0.72
CA THR A 68 -6.15 -11.89 -0.85
C THR A 68 -7.55 -12.48 -1.10
N PRO A 69 -8.55 -12.25 -0.22
CA PRO A 69 -9.91 -12.61 -0.54
C PRO A 69 -10.21 -11.91 -1.86
N LYS A 70 -10.51 -12.68 -2.92
CA LYS A 70 -10.83 -12.11 -4.24
C LYS A 70 -11.83 -10.99 -3.97
N LEU A 71 -11.39 -9.75 -4.19
CA LEU A 71 -12.26 -8.58 -4.11
C LEU A 71 -13.43 -8.92 -5.03
N VAL A 72 -14.60 -9.12 -4.42
CA VAL A 72 -15.78 -9.68 -5.07
C VAL A 72 -16.02 -8.93 -6.38
N GLU A 73 -15.81 -9.60 -7.52
CA GLU A 73 -16.37 -9.18 -8.80
C GLU A 73 -17.88 -9.46 -8.74
N PRO A 74 -18.69 -8.43 -9.00
CA PRO A 74 -19.53 -8.46 -10.19
C PRO A 74 -19.32 -7.25 -11.10
#